data_AF-I7L0R2-F1
#
_entry.id   AF-I7L0R2-F1
#
_cell.length_a   1.000
_cell.length_b   1.000
_cell.length_c   1.000
_cell.angle_alpha   90.00
_cell.angle_beta   90.00
_cell.angle_gamma   90.00
#
_symmetry.space_group_name_H-M   'P 1'
#
loop_
_entity.id
_entity.type
_entity.pdbx_description
1 polymer ?
#
loop_
_entity_poly.entity_id
_entity_poly.type
_entity_poly.pdbx_seq_one_letter_code
_entity_poly.pdbx_strand_id
1 'polypeptide(L)'
;METCYEILGVSRDATPDEIRAAYRRLAKQYHPDINQDPDANERFIAIQQAYETLIDPEARARYDIALQGGAGPAPHDPFRYRAAGGSGFSWSWQMPESGAGRTGLIARLFFWAVLVVLMLVLSLLFRVVAGCLRRQVSR
;
A
#
# COMPACT_ATOMS: atom_id res chain seq x y z
N MET A 1 9.98 -26.93 -5.82
CA MET A 1 9.91 -25.46 -5.81
C MET A 1 8.90 -25.09 -6.87
N GLU A 2 7.80 -24.45 -6.50
CA GLU A 2 6.77 -24.01 -7.47
C GLU A 2 7.36 -22.89 -8.34
N THR A 3 7.17 -22.98 -9.66
CA THR A 3 7.56 -21.91 -10.60
C THR A 3 6.53 -20.77 -10.62
N CYS A 4 6.89 -19.57 -11.09
CA CYS A 4 5.93 -18.46 -11.23
C CYS A 4 4.74 -18.84 -12.14
N TYR A 5 4.99 -19.70 -13.14
CA TYR A 5 3.96 -20.24 -14.03
C TYR A 5 3.00 -21.18 -13.28
N GLU A 6 3.52 -22.04 -12.42
CA GLU A 6 2.73 -22.94 -11.57
C GLU A 6 1.91 -22.18 -10.52
N ILE A 7 2.47 -21.14 -9.91
CA ILE A 7 1.76 -20.29 -8.93
C ILE A 7 0.55 -19.60 -9.55
N LEU A 8 0.67 -19.09 -10.79
CA LEU A 8 -0.46 -18.50 -11.52
C LEU A 8 -1.36 -19.54 -12.19
N GLY A 9 -0.92 -20.79 -12.26
CA GLY A 9 -1.61 -21.87 -12.99
C GLY A 9 -1.71 -21.60 -14.49
N VAL A 10 -0.64 -21.06 -15.09
CA VAL A 10 -0.57 -20.73 -16.53
C VAL A 10 0.55 -21.50 -17.22
N SER A 11 0.45 -21.67 -18.53
CA SER A 11 1.51 -22.27 -19.34
C SER A 11 2.74 -21.36 -19.43
N ARG A 12 3.92 -21.95 -19.70
CA ARG A 12 5.14 -21.19 -20.01
C ARG A 12 5.01 -20.36 -21.29
N ASP A 13 4.11 -20.73 -22.18
CA ASP A 13 3.82 -19.99 -23.41
C ASP A 13 2.66 -18.98 -23.24
N ALA A 14 2.19 -18.78 -22.01
CA ALA A 14 1.03 -17.93 -21.75
C ALA A 14 1.25 -16.49 -22.22
N THR A 15 0.20 -15.95 -22.83
CA THR A 15 0.18 -14.56 -23.29
C THR A 15 0.05 -13.60 -22.10
N PRO A 16 0.47 -12.33 -22.24
CA PRO A 16 0.31 -11.33 -21.18
C PRO A 16 -1.14 -11.19 -20.70
N ASP A 17 -2.11 -11.37 -21.60
CA ASP A 17 -3.53 -11.26 -21.26
C ASP A 17 -4.04 -12.46 -20.45
N GLU A 18 -3.53 -13.67 -20.72
CA GLU A 18 -3.80 -14.86 -19.91
C GLU A 18 -3.19 -14.74 -18.51
N ILE A 19 -1.96 -14.22 -18.42
CA ILE A 19 -1.29 -13.93 -17.14
C ILE A 19 -2.12 -12.94 -16.30
N ARG A 20 -2.57 -11.84 -16.92
CA ARG A 20 -3.45 -10.87 -16.25
C ARG A 20 -4.79 -11.48 -15.84
N ALA A 21 -5.38 -12.33 -16.67
CA ALA A 21 -6.65 -12.99 -16.37
C ALA A 21 -6.51 -13.96 -15.18
N ALA A 22 -5.45 -14.76 -15.16
CA ALA A 22 -5.14 -15.67 -14.06
C ALA A 22 -4.90 -14.92 -12.75
N TYR A 23 -4.11 -13.84 -12.79
CA TYR A 23 -3.89 -12.97 -11.64
C TYR A 23 -5.19 -12.40 -11.09
N ARG A 24 -6.07 -11.84 -11.93
CA ARG A 24 -7.37 -11.30 -11.48
C ARG A 24 -8.27 -12.35 -10.82
N ARG A 25 -8.24 -13.60 -11.32
CA ARG A 25 -9.02 -14.71 -10.74
C ARG A 25 -8.50 -15.07 -9.35
N LEU A 26 -7.19 -15.25 -9.24
CA LEU A 26 -6.53 -15.63 -7.98
C LEU A 26 -6.58 -14.51 -6.94
N ALA A 27 -6.40 -13.25 -7.36
CA ALA A 27 -6.46 -12.10 -6.47
C ALA A 27 -7.83 -11.95 -5.80
N LYS A 28 -8.93 -12.29 -6.50
CA LYS A 28 -10.28 -12.32 -5.88
C LYS A 28 -10.47 -13.47 -4.92
N GLN A 29 -9.78 -14.59 -5.13
CA GLN A 29 -9.91 -15.79 -4.31
C GLN A 29 -9.10 -15.70 -3.01
N TYR A 30 -7.93 -15.06 -3.07
CA TYR A 30 -6.99 -14.94 -1.94
C TYR A 30 -6.92 -13.52 -1.36
N HIS A 31 -7.89 -12.66 -1.67
CA HIS A 31 -7.94 -11.32 -1.12
C HIS A 31 -8.13 -11.36 0.42
N PRO A 32 -7.40 -10.56 1.22
CA PRO A 32 -7.49 -10.59 2.68
C PRO A 32 -8.86 -10.18 3.24
N ASP A 33 -9.65 -9.43 2.46
CA ASP A 33 -11.04 -9.06 2.80
C ASP A 33 -12.04 -10.21 2.60
N ILE A 34 -11.72 -11.20 1.77
CA ILE A 34 -12.60 -12.34 1.44
C ILE A 34 -12.14 -13.60 2.16
N ASN A 35 -10.83 -13.82 2.23
CA ASN A 35 -10.21 -14.94 2.91
C ASN A 35 -9.32 -14.43 4.05
N GLN A 36 -9.73 -14.70 5.28
CA GLN A 36 -9.05 -14.28 6.50
C GLN A 36 -8.06 -15.33 7.03
N ASP A 37 -7.82 -16.41 6.27
CA ASP A 37 -6.84 -17.41 6.67
C ASP A 37 -5.41 -16.82 6.64
N PRO A 38 -4.58 -17.12 7.65
CA PRO A 38 -3.20 -16.66 7.70
C PRO A 38 -2.38 -17.14 6.48
N ASP A 39 -2.69 -18.32 5.97
CA ASP A 39 -2.03 -18.91 4.80
C ASP A 39 -2.45 -18.24 3.48
N ALA A 40 -3.62 -17.59 3.45
CA ALA A 40 -4.10 -16.88 2.26
C ALA A 40 -3.24 -15.66 1.93
N ASN A 41 -2.72 -14.98 2.96
CA ASN A 41 -1.80 -13.86 2.79
C ASN A 41 -0.48 -14.30 2.14
N GLU A 42 0.10 -15.42 2.60
CA GLU A 42 1.34 -15.96 2.02
C GLU A 42 1.15 -16.36 0.55
N ARG A 43 0.02 -17.01 0.24
CA ARG A 43 -0.34 -17.38 -1.13
C ARG A 43 -0.58 -16.15 -2.01
N PHE A 44 -1.26 -15.13 -1.50
CA PHE A 44 -1.48 -13.88 -2.23
C PHE A 44 -0.17 -13.16 -2.58
N ILE A 45 0.78 -13.10 -1.64
CA ILE A 45 2.10 -12.53 -1.87
C ILE A 45 2.83 -13.29 -2.98
N ALA A 46 2.78 -14.63 -2.96
CA ALA A 46 3.39 -15.46 -4.00
C ALA A 46 2.76 -15.22 -5.39
N ILE A 47 1.42 -15.11 -5.46
CA ILE A 47 0.67 -14.82 -6.69
C ILE A 47 1.08 -13.46 -7.28
N GLN A 48 1.23 -12.44 -6.43
CA GLN A 48 1.61 -11.10 -6.84
C GLN A 48 3.02 -11.06 -7.43
N GLN A 49 3.99 -11.70 -6.77
CA GLN A 49 5.37 -11.77 -7.24
C GLN A 49 5.50 -12.53 -8.56
N ALA A 50 4.74 -13.62 -8.72
CA ALA A 50 4.69 -14.35 -9.98
C ALA A 50 4.14 -13.48 -11.11
N TYR A 51 3.10 -12.70 -10.86
CA TYR A 51 2.55 -11.77 -11.84
C TYR A 51 3.57 -10.69 -12.24
N GLU A 52 4.23 -10.04 -11.28
CA GLU A 52 5.24 -9.00 -11.54
C GLU A 52 6.41 -9.51 -12.38
N THR A 53 6.85 -10.74 -12.12
CA THR A 53 7.95 -11.37 -12.88
C THR A 53 7.53 -11.72 -14.31
N LEU A 54 6.29 -12.18 -14.51
CA LEU A 54 5.84 -12.69 -15.80
C LEU A 54 5.22 -11.62 -16.72
N ILE A 55 4.75 -10.50 -16.17
CA ILE A 55 4.11 -9.43 -16.95
C ILE A 55 5.11 -8.54 -17.68
N ASP A 56 6.31 -8.35 -17.10
CA ASP A 56 7.39 -7.62 -17.74
C ASP A 56 8.20 -8.59 -18.63
N PRO A 57 8.25 -8.37 -19.96
CA PRO A 57 9.00 -9.23 -20.87
C PRO A 57 10.49 -9.32 -20.53
N GLU A 58 11.09 -8.25 -19.98
CA GLU A 58 12.50 -8.25 -19.59
C GLU A 58 12.73 -9.07 -18.32
N ALA A 59 11.88 -8.90 -17.30
CA ALA A 59 11.90 -9.72 -16.10
C ALA A 59 11.64 -11.20 -16.39
N ARG A 60 10.68 -11.50 -17.27
CA ARG A 60 10.37 -12.86 -17.71
C ARG A 60 11.56 -13.53 -18.39
N ALA A 61 12.21 -12.83 -19.31
CA ALA A 61 13.40 -13.35 -19.97
C ALA A 61 14.53 -13.65 -18.98
N ARG A 62 14.79 -12.75 -18.02
CA ARG A 62 15.78 -12.99 -16.94
C ARG A 62 15.41 -14.18 -16.08
N TYR A 63 14.13 -14.32 -15.74
CA TYR A 63 13.61 -15.44 -14.98
C TYR A 63 13.78 -16.77 -15.72
N ASP A 64 13.44 -16.80 -17.01
CA ASP A 64 13.57 -17.98 -17.86
C ASP A 64 15.05 -18.41 -18.03
N ILE A 65 15.97 -17.44 -18.18
CA ILE A 65 17.42 -17.69 -18.22
C ILE A 65 17.91 -18.28 -16.89
N ALA A 66 17.49 -17.71 -15.75
CA ALA A 66 17.84 -18.23 -14.43
C ALA A 66 17.37 -19.68 -14.26
N LEU A 67 16.15 -19.99 -14.73
CA LEU A 67 15.57 -21.32 -14.67
C LEU A 67 16.34 -22.36 -15.50
N GLN A 68 16.94 -21.96 -16.61
CA GLN A 68 17.76 -22.82 -17.48
C GLN A 68 19.18 -23.02 -16.95
N GLY A 69 19.75 -22.02 -16.27
CA GLY A 69 21.15 -22.01 -15.82
C GLY A 69 21.47 -22.91 -14.62
N GLY A 70 20.53 -23.73 -14.13
CA GLY A 70 20.73 -24.60 -12.97
C GLY A 70 20.86 -23.87 -11.63
N ALA A 71 20.94 -22.53 -11.65
CA ALA A 71 20.56 -21.68 -10.53
C ALA A 71 19.04 -21.79 -10.39
N GLY A 72 18.58 -22.87 -9.76
CA GLY A 72 17.16 -23.13 -9.51
C GLY A 72 16.47 -21.86 -9.01
N PRO A 73 15.17 -21.68 -9.32
CA PRO A 73 14.44 -20.46 -9.00
C PRO A 73 14.78 -20.09 -7.56
N ALA A 74 15.34 -18.90 -7.36
CA ALA A 74 15.78 -18.46 -6.03
C ALA A 74 14.64 -18.81 -5.07
N PRO A 75 14.94 -19.46 -3.91
CA PRO A 75 13.92 -19.94 -3.00
C PRO A 75 12.88 -18.86 -2.83
N HIS A 76 11.59 -19.24 -2.90
CA HIS A 76 10.48 -18.32 -2.62
C HIS A 76 10.84 -17.59 -1.33
N ASP A 77 11.32 -16.37 -1.46
CA ASP A 77 11.73 -15.57 -0.33
C ASP A 77 10.81 -14.38 -0.45
N PRO A 78 9.67 -14.42 0.26
CA PRO A 78 8.68 -13.35 0.21
C PRO A 78 9.28 -11.99 0.60
N PHE A 79 10.50 -11.96 1.12
CA PHE A 79 11.20 -10.77 1.60
C PHE A 79 12.47 -10.40 0.81
N ARG A 80 12.96 -11.22 -0.12
CA ARG A 80 14.22 -10.93 -0.85
C ARG A 80 14.12 -9.73 -1.79
N TYR A 81 12.91 -9.40 -2.23
CA TYR A 81 12.67 -8.18 -3.02
C TYR A 81 12.85 -6.90 -2.18
N ARG A 82 12.75 -6.97 -0.83
CA ARG A 82 12.97 -5.80 0.03
C ARG A 82 14.44 -5.50 0.33
N ALA A 83 15.32 -6.48 0.16
CA ALA A 83 16.76 -6.34 0.47
C ALA A 83 17.63 -6.02 -0.75
N ALA A 84 17.26 -6.50 -1.94
CA ALA A 84 17.93 -6.12 -3.17
C ALA A 84 17.27 -4.84 -3.70
N GLY A 85 17.99 -3.72 -3.73
CA GLY A 85 17.53 -2.40 -4.19
C GLY A 85 17.13 -2.31 -5.67
N GLY A 86 16.30 -3.25 -6.13
CA GLY A 86 15.59 -3.17 -7.39
C GLY A 86 14.45 -2.18 -7.27
N SER A 87 14.23 -1.43 -8.34
CA SER A 87 13.07 -0.59 -8.58
C SER A 87 11.77 -1.44 -8.55
N GLY A 88 11.32 -1.78 -7.35
CA GLY A 88 10.07 -2.49 -7.11
C GLY A 88 8.93 -1.51 -7.16
N PHE A 89 8.08 -1.65 -8.17
CA PHE A 89 6.76 -1.09 -8.09
C PHE A 89 6.05 -1.70 -6.88
N SER A 90 6.03 -0.95 -5.77
CA SER A 90 5.40 -1.35 -4.53
C SER A 90 3.88 -1.18 -4.67
N TRP A 91 3.18 -2.24 -5.06
CA TRP A 91 1.73 -2.37 -4.83
C TRP A 91 1.51 -2.65 -3.34
N SER A 92 1.80 -1.66 -2.50
CA SER A 92 1.23 -1.62 -1.16
C SER A 92 -0.27 -1.43 -1.35
N TRP A 93 -1.08 -2.29 -0.72
CA TRP A 93 -2.42 -1.90 -0.33
C TRP A 93 -2.33 -0.48 0.20
N GLN A 94 -3.10 0.45 -0.38
CA GLN A 94 -3.32 1.78 0.17
C GLN A 94 -3.86 1.61 1.60
N MET A 95 -2.96 1.46 2.56
CA MET A 95 -3.15 2.14 3.81
C MET A 95 -3.04 3.64 3.47
N PRO A 96 -3.96 4.49 3.95
CA PRO A 96 -3.80 5.92 3.79
C PRO A 96 -2.47 6.29 4.43
N GLU A 97 -1.46 6.57 3.60
CA GLU A 97 -0.24 7.18 4.03
C GLU A 97 -0.65 8.48 4.71
N SER A 98 -0.59 8.49 6.04
CA SER A 98 -0.60 9.71 6.81
C SER A 98 0.49 10.59 6.19
N GLY A 99 0.05 11.63 5.46
CA GLY A 99 0.92 12.57 4.77
C GLY A 99 1.98 13.12 5.72
N ALA A 100 3.15 12.50 5.68
CA ALA A 100 4.34 12.87 6.43
C ALA A 100 5.52 12.98 5.46
N GLY A 101 5.29 13.64 4.33
CA GLY A 101 6.33 14.04 3.38
C GLY A 101 6.23 15.52 3.09
N ARG A 102 6.97 16.35 3.85
CA ARG A 102 7.42 17.74 3.62
C ARG A 102 6.43 18.85 3.17
N THR A 103 5.26 18.55 2.63
CA THR A 103 4.14 19.47 2.35
C THR A 103 3.18 19.60 3.55
N GLY A 104 3.17 18.59 4.43
CA GLY A 104 2.36 18.57 5.64
C GLY A 104 2.77 19.59 6.71
N LEU A 105 3.97 20.18 6.65
CA LEU A 105 4.41 21.20 7.62
C LEU A 105 3.71 22.53 7.38
N ILE A 106 3.56 22.97 6.13
CA ILE A 106 2.90 24.24 5.80
C ILE A 106 1.38 24.12 6.05
N ALA A 107 0.78 23.00 5.64
CA ALA A 107 -0.64 22.73 5.90
C ALA A 107 -0.95 22.58 7.40
N ARG A 108 -0.08 21.92 8.19
CA ARG A 108 -0.24 21.82 9.66
C ARG A 108 -0.12 23.17 10.35
N LEU A 109 0.80 24.04 9.93
CA LEU A 109 0.98 25.37 10.52
C LEU A 109 -0.19 26.31 10.22
N PHE A 110 -0.72 26.30 8.98
CA PHE A 110 -1.89 27.10 8.64
C PHE A 110 -3.13 26.67 9.43
N PHE A 111 -3.37 25.36 9.54
CA PHE A 111 -4.52 24.86 10.29
C PHE A 111 -4.40 25.15 11.79
N TRP A 112 -3.19 25.06 12.36
CA TRP A 112 -2.94 25.45 13.75
C TRP A 112 -3.10 26.95 13.98
N ALA A 113 -2.63 27.81 13.06
CA ALA A 113 -2.75 29.26 13.20
C ALA A 113 -4.21 29.72 13.18
N VAL A 114 -5.03 29.17 12.28
CA VAL A 114 -6.48 29.47 12.21
C VAL A 114 -7.19 29.01 13.49
N LEU A 115 -6.85 27.82 14.01
CA LEU A 115 -7.45 27.28 15.22
C LEU A 115 -7.07 28.10 16.48
N VAL A 116 -5.83 28.58 16.58
CA VAL A 116 -5.38 29.45 17.69
C VAL A 116 -6.07 30.82 17.63
N VAL A 117 -6.18 31.44 16.45
CA VAL A 117 -6.89 32.72 16.31
C VAL A 117 -8.38 32.57 16.64
N LEU A 118 -9.01 31.49 16.17
CA LEU A 118 -10.40 31.18 16.50
C LEU A 118 -10.60 31.00 18.01
N MET A 119 -9.71 30.28 18.68
CA MET A 119 -9.75 30.10 20.15
C MET A 119 -9.58 31.41 20.91
N LEU A 120 -8.71 32.32 20.46
CA LEU A 120 -8.54 33.63 21.07
C LEU A 120 -9.78 34.52 20.87
N VAL A 121 -10.37 34.51 19.68
CA VAL A 121 -11.60 35.26 19.40
C VAL A 121 -12.77 34.71 20.22
N LEU A 122 -12.96 33.39 20.28
CA LEU A 122 -13.97 32.77 21.15
C LEU A 122 -13.72 33.08 22.63
N SER A 123 -12.46 33.07 23.10
CA SER A 123 -12.15 33.44 24.49
C SER A 123 -12.44 34.92 24.78
N LEU A 124 -12.21 35.82 23.83
CA LEU A 124 -12.50 37.23 23.98
C LEU A 124 -14.01 37.48 24.01
N LEU A 125 -14.75 36.84 23.10
CA LEU A 125 -16.21 36.87 23.07
C LEU A 125 -16.80 36.29 24.36
N PHE A 126 -16.26 35.17 24.86
CA PHE A 126 -16.69 34.59 26.12
C PHE A 126 -16.41 35.52 27.31
N ARG A 127 -15.28 36.24 27.32
CA ARG A 127 -14.98 37.26 28.35
C ARG A 127 -15.88 38.49 28.25
N VAL A 128 -16.27 38.91 27.05
CA VAL A 128 -17.20 40.02 26.84
C VAL A 128 -18.62 39.62 27.26
N VAL A 129 -19.09 38.42 26.89
CA VAL A 129 -20.41 37.92 27.27
C VAL A 129 -20.47 37.62 28.77
N ALA A 130 -19.47 36.95 29.35
CA ALA A 130 -19.39 36.73 30.80
C ALA A 130 -19.20 38.04 31.58
N GLY A 131 -18.50 39.03 31.00
CA GLY A 131 -18.37 40.38 31.54
C GLY A 131 -19.70 41.15 31.53
N CYS A 132 -20.50 41.00 30.47
CA CYS A 132 -21.85 41.57 30.39
C CYS A 132 -22.82 40.89 31.36
N LEU A 133 -22.74 39.56 31.52
CA LEU A 133 -23.61 38.81 32.45
C LEU A 133 -23.34 39.18 33.92
N ARG A 134 -22.09 39.48 34.29
CA ARG A 134 -21.72 39.91 35.66
C ARG A 134 -22.17 41.35 35.97
N ARG A 135 -22.47 42.18 34.97
CA ARG A 135 -22.89 43.58 35.15
C ARG A 135 -24.42 43.77 35.27
N GLN A 136 -25.22 42.77 34.92
CA GLN A 136 -26.68 42.79 35.12
C GLN A 136 -27.14 42.29 36.50
N VAL A 137 -26.27 41.64 37.29
CA VAL A 137 -26.59 41.13 38.64
C VAL A 137 -26.28 42.13 39.76
N SER A 138 -25.65 43.28 39.45
CA SER A 138 -25.36 44.34 40.45
C SER A 138 -26.23 45.60 40.30
N ARG A 139 -27.44 45.48 39.73
CA ARG A 139 -28.49 46.50 39.81
C ARG A 139 -29.76 45.91 40.37
#